data_AF-A0A6P6XUZ4-F1
#
_entry.id   AF-A0A6P6XUZ4-F1
#
_cell.length_a   1.000
_cell.length_b   1.000
_cell.length_c   1.000
_cell.angle_alpha   90.00
_cell.angle_beta   90.00
_cell.angle_gamma   90.00
#
_symmetry.space_group_name_H-M   'P 1'
#
loop_
_entity.id
_entity.type
_entity.pdbx_description
1 polymer ?
#
loop_
_entity_poly.entity_id
_entity_poly.type
_entity_poly.pdbx_seq_one_letter_code
_entity_poly.pdbx_strand_id
1 'polypeptide(L)'
;MYYCGKDCQQKDWIQHKLECKFFQKDFDQFKITGETDNLFFRFVLRLYLYLKHNPECLYERRQFLNDENSAVCLDDIIKQNFPPKLDENDFHFIHMFHQFKLLKIEFNFVKMSKYHSICYEYGLKIFDEGMQYLGIGLYIAESKLKHSFSSNTTTSFNGSKLVMRAAKPIKSGEQITVNVELLKIKKSLEWDIESKMFHNCEQCILVNRAHSYGELLKLDSQMNPINVLNNLNEMNNICETFFGSHVFNKYNRN
;
A
#
# COMPACT_ATOMS: atom_id res chain seq x y z
N MET A 1 -14.73 5.58 -16.24
CA MET A 1 -14.45 4.13 -16.18
C MET A 1 -14.64 3.56 -17.58
N TYR A 2 -13.75 2.66 -17.99
CA TYR A 2 -13.79 2.03 -19.31
C TYR A 2 -13.86 0.51 -19.15
N TYR A 3 -14.65 -0.15 -19.99
CA TYR A 3 -14.88 -1.59 -19.94
C TYR A 3 -14.86 -2.16 -21.36
N CYS A 4 -14.41 -3.40 -21.51
CA CYS A 4 -14.45 -4.11 -22.80
C CYS A 4 -15.88 -4.28 -23.34
N GLY A 5 -16.86 -4.35 -22.44
CA GLY A 5 -18.28 -4.53 -22.76
C GLY A 5 -19.14 -4.59 -21.51
N LYS A 6 -20.45 -4.79 -21.70
CA LYS A 6 -21.47 -4.82 -20.64
C LYS A 6 -21.17 -5.87 -19.56
N ASP A 7 -20.66 -7.03 -19.96
CA ASP A 7 -20.35 -8.11 -19.02
C ASP A 7 -19.25 -7.73 -18.04
N CYS A 8 -18.18 -7.06 -18.50
CA CYS A 8 -17.11 -6.56 -17.63
C CYS A 8 -17.62 -5.46 -16.69
N GLN A 9 -18.47 -4.57 -17.19
CA GLN A 9 -19.10 -3.54 -16.38
C GLN A 9 -19.96 -4.13 -15.25
N GLN A 10 -20.79 -5.14 -15.56
CA GLN A 10 -21.66 -5.79 -14.58
C GLN A 10 -20.86 -6.52 -13.49
N LYS A 11 -19.76 -7.19 -13.88
CA LYS A 11 -18.86 -7.87 -12.92
C LYS A 11 -18.18 -6.89 -11.96
N ASP A 12 -17.67 -5.76 -12.46
CA ASP A 12 -17.02 -4.73 -11.61
C ASP A 12 -18.04 -3.93 -10.79
N TRP A 13 -19.33 -3.90 -11.17
CA TRP A 13 -20.37 -3.10 -10.53
C TRP A 13 -20.52 -3.36 -9.03
N ILE A 14 -20.24 -4.59 -8.57
CA ILE A 14 -20.27 -4.96 -7.15
C ILE A 14 -19.38 -4.03 -6.31
N GLN A 15 -18.21 -3.65 -6.85
CA GLN A 15 -17.27 -2.72 -6.21
C GLN A 15 -17.45 -1.29 -6.73
N HIS A 16 -17.51 -1.10 -8.06
CA HIS A 16 -17.52 0.22 -8.66
C HIS A 16 -18.72 1.07 -8.23
N LYS A 17 -19.91 0.48 -8.01
CA LYS A 17 -21.09 1.23 -7.54
C LYS A 17 -20.82 2.02 -6.26
N LEU A 18 -19.92 1.52 -5.41
CA LEU A 18 -19.58 2.13 -4.12
C LEU A 18 -18.76 3.42 -4.31
N GLU A 19 -17.84 3.43 -5.28
CA GLU A 19 -16.95 4.55 -5.57
C GLU A 19 -17.50 5.51 -6.66
N CYS A 20 -18.39 5.02 -7.55
CA CYS A 20 -18.91 5.75 -8.70
C CYS A 20 -19.52 7.11 -8.31
N LYS A 21 -20.29 7.14 -7.22
CA LYS A 21 -20.95 8.35 -6.71
C LYS A 21 -19.99 9.47 -6.28
N PHE A 22 -18.76 9.12 -5.90
CA PHE A 22 -17.74 10.09 -5.50
C PHE A 22 -17.04 10.66 -6.73
N PHE A 23 -16.66 9.78 -7.67
CA PHE A 23 -16.00 10.20 -8.90
C PHE A 23 -16.96 10.86 -9.91
N GLN A 24 -18.28 10.70 -9.80
CA GLN A 24 -19.23 11.41 -10.67
C GLN A 24 -19.37 12.89 -10.29
N LYS A 25 -19.22 13.23 -9.00
CA LYS A 25 -19.51 14.57 -8.47
C LYS A 25 -18.28 15.47 -8.38
N ASP A 26 -17.12 14.88 -8.08
CA ASP A 26 -15.93 15.63 -7.69
C ASP A 26 -14.72 15.39 -8.62
N PHE A 27 -14.92 14.79 -9.82
CA PHE A 27 -13.84 14.54 -10.79
C PHE A 27 -13.10 15.82 -11.20
N ASP A 28 -13.84 16.93 -11.31
CA ASP A 28 -13.27 18.22 -11.69
C ASP A 28 -12.45 18.84 -10.54
N GLN A 29 -12.80 18.56 -9.27
CA GLN A 29 -12.03 19.05 -8.12
C GLN A 29 -10.65 18.39 -8.04
N PHE A 30 -10.55 17.09 -8.28
CA PHE A 30 -9.26 16.39 -8.30
C PHE A 30 -8.32 16.88 -9.41
N LYS A 31 -8.88 17.30 -10.55
CA LYS A 31 -8.09 17.90 -11.64
C LYS A 31 -7.56 19.28 -11.26
N ILE A 32 -8.35 20.07 -10.52
CA ILE A 32 -7.98 21.43 -10.09
C ILE A 32 -6.89 21.39 -9.03
N THR A 33 -6.90 20.40 -8.12
CA THR A 33 -5.94 20.32 -7.02
C THR A 33 -4.59 19.70 -7.40
N GLY A 34 -4.39 19.30 -8.66
CA GLY A 34 -3.12 18.77 -9.15
C GLY A 34 -2.68 17.46 -8.50
N GLU A 35 -3.60 16.72 -7.88
CA GLU A 35 -3.24 15.56 -7.08
C GLU A 35 -3.01 14.30 -7.93
N THR A 36 -1.76 13.84 -7.94
CA THR A 36 -1.23 12.85 -8.89
C THR A 36 -1.35 11.39 -8.44
N ASP A 37 -1.63 11.12 -7.16
CA ASP A 37 -1.67 9.75 -6.61
C ASP A 37 -3.03 9.05 -6.75
N ASN A 38 -3.73 9.28 -7.86
CA ASN A 38 -5.10 8.81 -8.08
C ASN A 38 -5.25 7.28 -7.97
N LEU A 39 -4.28 6.50 -8.50
CA LEU A 39 -4.40 5.04 -8.51
C LEU A 39 -4.25 4.41 -7.12
N PHE A 40 -3.26 4.82 -6.33
CA PHE A 40 -3.09 4.27 -4.99
C PHE A 40 -4.18 4.79 -4.05
N PHE A 41 -4.53 6.08 -4.12
CA PHE A 41 -5.66 6.62 -3.37
C PHE A 41 -6.95 5.85 -3.66
N ARG A 42 -7.27 5.68 -4.94
CA ARG A 42 -8.45 4.92 -5.37
C ARG A 42 -8.39 3.47 -4.92
N PHE A 43 -7.20 2.85 -4.91
CA PHE A 43 -7.02 1.48 -4.43
C PHE A 43 -7.37 1.34 -2.93
N VAL A 44 -6.85 2.23 -2.08
CA VAL A 44 -7.19 2.25 -0.64
C VAL A 44 -8.66 2.61 -0.43
N LEU A 45 -9.18 3.60 -1.16
CA LEU A 45 -10.59 4.00 -1.13
C LEU A 45 -11.51 2.83 -1.48
N ARG A 46 -11.18 2.10 -2.55
CA ARG A 46 -11.96 0.95 -3.01
C ARG A 46 -11.93 -0.17 -1.97
N LEU A 47 -10.78 -0.48 -1.37
CA LEU A 47 -10.68 -1.43 -0.26
C LEU A 47 -11.55 -0.99 0.93
N TYR A 48 -11.41 0.26 1.37
CA TYR A 48 -12.20 0.81 2.49
C TYR A 48 -13.71 0.70 2.23
N LEU A 49 -14.17 1.17 1.07
CA LEU A 49 -15.60 1.17 0.73
C LEU A 49 -16.13 -0.25 0.64
N TYR A 50 -15.37 -1.17 0.04
CA TYR A 50 -15.74 -2.57 -0.07
C TYR A 50 -15.91 -3.22 1.31
N LEU A 51 -14.94 -3.04 2.21
CA LEU A 51 -15.00 -3.60 3.57
C LEU A 51 -16.02 -2.88 4.47
N LYS A 52 -16.34 -1.61 4.21
CA LYS A 52 -17.41 -0.89 4.93
C LYS A 52 -18.78 -1.51 4.62
N HIS A 53 -19.00 -1.98 3.40
CA HIS A 53 -20.27 -2.58 2.98
C HIS A 53 -20.31 -4.10 3.16
N ASN A 54 -19.15 -4.77 3.16
CA ASN A 54 -19.01 -6.23 3.26
C ASN A 54 -17.96 -6.56 4.36
N PRO A 55 -18.28 -6.32 5.65
CA PRO A 55 -17.33 -6.48 6.74
C PRO A 55 -16.83 -7.92 6.91
N GLU A 56 -17.63 -8.92 6.53
CA GLU A 56 -17.28 -10.34 6.55
C GLU A 56 -16.08 -10.68 5.66
N CYS A 57 -15.84 -9.91 4.60
CA CYS A 57 -14.69 -10.07 3.72
C CYS A 57 -13.33 -9.85 4.43
N LEU A 58 -13.31 -9.20 5.60
CA LEU A 58 -12.10 -9.13 6.44
C LEU A 58 -11.61 -10.52 6.87
N TYR A 59 -12.55 -11.44 7.07
CA TYR A 59 -12.31 -12.78 7.60
C TYR A 59 -12.33 -13.86 6.50
N GLU A 60 -12.60 -13.47 5.25
CA GLU A 60 -12.60 -14.38 4.12
C GLU A 60 -11.20 -14.96 3.89
N ARG A 61 -11.07 -16.27 4.08
CA ARG A 61 -9.81 -17.01 3.94
C ARG A 61 -9.47 -17.17 2.45
N ARG A 62 -8.23 -16.84 2.10
CA ARG A 62 -7.62 -17.14 0.80
C ARG A 62 -6.45 -18.10 1.04
N GLN A 63 -6.30 -19.09 0.16
CA GLN A 63 -5.31 -20.14 0.29
C GLN A 63 -4.78 -20.55 -1.09
N PHE A 64 -3.61 -21.17 -1.12
CA PHE A 64 -3.10 -21.84 -2.30
C PHE A 64 -3.92 -23.09 -2.62
N LEU A 65 -3.88 -23.48 -3.89
CA LEU A 65 -4.55 -24.69 -4.35
C LEU A 65 -3.99 -25.91 -3.58
N ASN A 66 -4.88 -26.66 -2.94
CA ASN A 66 -4.57 -27.88 -2.19
C ASN A 66 -3.61 -27.69 -1.00
N ASP A 67 -3.51 -26.49 -0.42
CA ASP A 67 -2.74 -26.24 0.80
C ASP A 67 -3.59 -25.51 1.85
N GLU A 68 -4.30 -26.28 2.68
CA GLU A 68 -5.16 -25.75 3.75
C GLU A 68 -4.37 -24.96 4.81
N ASN A 69 -3.06 -25.23 4.97
CA ASN A 69 -2.22 -24.53 5.93
C ASN A 69 -1.81 -23.13 5.45
N SER A 70 -2.01 -22.82 4.17
CA SER A 70 -1.76 -21.49 3.60
C SER A 70 -2.90 -20.49 3.82
N ALA A 71 -4.02 -20.92 4.42
CA ALA A 71 -5.20 -20.10 4.58
C ALA A 71 -4.96 -18.85 5.44
N VAL A 72 -5.05 -17.69 4.81
CA VAL A 72 -4.85 -16.38 5.43
C VAL A 72 -6.01 -15.45 5.06
N CYS A 73 -6.43 -14.59 5.98
CA CYS A 73 -7.38 -13.52 5.69
C CYS A 73 -6.74 -12.15 5.92
N LEU A 74 -7.46 -11.10 5.54
CA LEU A 74 -6.99 -9.72 5.68
C LEU A 74 -6.83 -9.33 7.16
N ASP A 75 -7.71 -9.81 8.05
CA ASP A 75 -7.61 -9.58 9.50
C ASP A 75 -6.34 -10.18 10.11
N ASP A 76 -5.89 -11.35 9.64
CA ASP A 76 -4.62 -11.94 10.09
C ASP A 76 -3.44 -11.02 9.75
N ILE A 77 -3.44 -10.43 8.55
CA ILE A 77 -2.40 -9.49 8.08
C ILE A 77 -2.43 -8.22 8.93
N ILE A 78 -3.62 -7.66 9.18
CA ILE A 78 -3.79 -6.47 10.02
C ILE A 78 -3.25 -6.71 11.42
N LYS A 79 -3.55 -7.85 12.04
CA LYS A 79 -3.14 -8.17 13.42
C LYS A 79 -1.63 -8.39 13.55
N GLN A 80 -0.98 -8.90 12.51
CA GLN A 80 0.48 -9.08 12.50
C GLN A 80 1.25 -7.75 12.48
N ASN A 81 0.62 -6.65 12.05
CA ASN A 81 1.28 -5.39 11.72
C ASN A 81 1.06 -4.22 12.73
N PHE A 82 0.86 -4.45 14.04
CA PHE A 82 0.72 -3.35 15.02
C PHE A 82 1.79 -3.33 16.13
N PRO A 83 2.27 -2.14 16.55
CA PRO A 83 1.70 -0.80 16.32
C PRO A 83 2.26 -0.10 15.07
N PRO A 84 1.54 0.91 14.52
CA PRO A 84 2.08 1.73 13.45
C PRO A 84 3.27 2.45 14.08
N LYS A 85 4.48 2.15 13.61
CA LYS A 85 5.51 3.17 13.70
C LYS A 85 4.99 4.29 12.82
N LEU A 86 4.62 5.41 13.44
CA LEU A 86 4.51 6.69 12.75
C LEU A 86 5.90 6.93 12.15
N ASP A 87 6.08 6.44 10.93
CA ASP A 87 7.21 6.72 10.09
C ASP A 87 6.72 7.61 8.95
N GLU A 88 7.64 8.01 8.08
CA GLU A 88 7.43 8.89 6.93
C GLU A 88 6.26 8.50 5.99
N ASN A 89 5.67 7.30 6.12
CA ASN A 89 4.37 6.93 5.53
C ASN A 89 3.23 7.91 5.90
N ASP A 90 3.41 8.70 6.96
CA ASP A 90 2.49 9.75 7.39
C ASP A 90 2.23 10.79 6.31
N PHE A 91 3.21 11.16 5.47
CA PHE A 91 2.99 12.19 4.44
C PHE A 91 2.03 11.76 3.33
N HIS A 92 2.19 10.53 2.82
CA HIS A 92 1.27 9.98 1.82
C HIS A 92 -0.12 9.76 2.43
N PHE A 93 -0.19 9.32 3.69
CA PHE A 93 -1.46 9.17 4.38
C PHE A 93 -2.16 10.51 4.65
N ILE A 94 -1.41 11.56 4.98
CA ILE A 94 -1.90 12.94 5.14
C ILE A 94 -2.42 13.50 3.80
N HIS A 95 -1.70 13.27 2.70
CA HIS A 95 -2.16 13.67 1.37
C HIS A 95 -3.48 12.98 1.02
N MET A 96 -3.56 11.66 1.26
CA MET A 96 -4.81 10.92 1.14
C MET A 96 -5.95 11.45 2.02
N PHE A 97 -5.65 11.90 3.25
CA PHE A 97 -6.65 12.50 4.14
C PHE A 97 -7.31 13.74 3.51
N HIS A 98 -6.53 14.59 2.83
CA HIS A 98 -7.08 15.72 2.08
C HIS A 98 -8.07 15.27 0.99
N GLN A 99 -7.70 14.24 0.23
CA GLN A 99 -8.55 13.65 -0.82
C GLN A 99 -9.85 13.05 -0.26
N PHE A 100 -9.79 12.34 0.87
CA PHE A 100 -10.99 11.82 1.54
C PHE A 100 -11.93 12.94 2.00
N LYS A 101 -11.37 14.06 2.48
CA LYS A 101 -12.14 15.24 2.90
C LYS A 101 -12.85 15.89 1.72
N LEU A 102 -12.17 16.05 0.58
CA LEU A 102 -12.77 16.56 -0.66
C LEU A 102 -13.97 15.71 -1.10
N LEU A 103 -13.83 14.38 -1.04
CA LEU A 103 -14.92 13.45 -1.33
C LEU A 103 -16.01 13.36 -0.26
N LYS A 104 -15.89 14.11 0.84
CA LYS A 104 -16.81 14.09 1.99
C LYS A 104 -17.01 12.68 2.55
N ILE A 105 -15.95 11.89 2.55
CA ILE A 105 -15.96 10.53 3.10
C ILE A 105 -15.65 10.62 4.58
N GLU A 106 -16.49 9.97 5.39
CA GLU A 106 -16.25 9.81 6.83
C GLU A 106 -14.90 9.12 7.07
N PHE A 107 -13.99 9.85 7.73
CA PHE A 107 -12.62 9.42 7.93
C PHE A 107 -12.41 8.89 9.35
N ASN A 108 -12.07 7.60 9.46
CA ASN A 108 -11.62 7.00 10.70
C ASN A 108 -10.10 6.78 10.61
N PHE A 109 -9.32 7.59 11.33
CA PHE A 109 -7.86 7.60 11.23
C PHE A 109 -7.25 6.21 11.43
N VAL A 110 -7.61 5.52 12.52
CA VAL A 110 -7.05 4.20 12.85
C VAL A 110 -7.36 3.17 11.77
N LYS A 111 -8.60 3.15 11.28
CA LYS A 111 -9.03 2.19 10.25
C LYS A 111 -8.40 2.49 8.89
N MET A 112 -8.33 3.76 8.51
CA MET A 112 -7.76 4.18 7.25
C MET A 112 -6.25 3.97 7.22
N SER A 113 -5.55 4.25 8.32
CA SER A 113 -4.12 3.99 8.47
C SER A 113 -3.83 2.50 8.28
N LYS A 114 -4.62 1.61 8.90
CA LYS A 114 -4.54 0.16 8.66
C LYS A 114 -4.65 -0.21 7.19
N TYR A 115 -5.66 0.30 6.50
CA TYR A 115 -5.88 -0.04 5.09
C TYR A 115 -4.82 0.56 4.17
N HIS A 116 -4.36 1.77 4.46
CA HIS A 116 -3.21 2.38 3.77
C HIS A 116 -1.97 1.49 3.92
N SER A 117 -1.58 1.13 5.14
CA SER A 117 -0.39 0.31 5.39
C SER A 117 -0.45 -1.04 4.69
N ILE A 118 -1.60 -1.73 4.73
CA ILE A 118 -1.77 -2.99 4.00
C ILE A 118 -1.61 -2.78 2.50
N CYS A 119 -2.30 -1.79 1.93
CA CYS A 119 -2.23 -1.52 0.50
C CYS A 119 -0.79 -1.17 0.08
N TYR A 120 -0.05 -0.47 0.93
CA TYR A 120 1.32 -0.08 0.67
C TYR A 120 2.28 -1.27 0.74
N GLU A 121 2.20 -2.07 1.81
CA GLU A 121 3.12 -3.19 2.05
C GLU A 121 2.85 -4.42 1.18
N TYR A 122 1.57 -4.72 0.92
CA TYR A 122 1.13 -5.94 0.24
C TYR A 122 0.52 -5.69 -1.14
N GLY A 123 0.34 -4.42 -1.54
CA GLY A 123 -0.08 -4.08 -2.88
C GLY A 123 1.00 -4.40 -3.91
N LEU A 124 0.61 -5.14 -4.95
CA LEU A 124 1.48 -5.46 -6.07
C LEU A 124 1.05 -4.67 -7.31
N LYS A 125 2.01 -4.00 -7.93
CA LYS A 125 1.88 -3.38 -9.25
C LYS A 125 1.64 -4.49 -10.28
N ILE A 126 0.58 -4.33 -11.05
CA ILE A 126 0.17 -5.19 -12.14
C ILE A 126 0.72 -4.59 -13.43
N PHE A 127 1.37 -5.44 -14.21
CA PHE A 127 1.93 -5.08 -15.51
C PHE A 127 1.31 -5.96 -16.60
N ASP A 128 1.25 -5.44 -17.82
CA ASP A 128 0.96 -6.28 -18.99
C ASP A 128 2.21 -7.05 -19.47
N GLU A 129 2.06 -7.78 -20.57
CA GLU A 129 3.15 -8.55 -21.19
C GLU A 129 4.29 -7.65 -21.71
N GLY A 130 4.00 -6.38 -21.99
CA GLY A 130 4.97 -5.37 -22.42
C GLY A 130 5.61 -4.60 -21.26
N MET A 131 5.43 -5.04 -20.01
CA MET A 131 5.89 -4.34 -18.79
C MET A 131 5.29 -2.93 -18.63
N GLN A 132 4.14 -2.65 -19.25
CA GLN A 132 3.40 -1.43 -19.00
C GLN A 132 2.62 -1.55 -17.69
N TYR A 133 2.77 -0.56 -16.81
CA TYR A 133 2.05 -0.51 -15.54
C TYR A 133 0.55 -0.27 -15.76
N LEU A 134 -0.29 -1.16 -15.22
CA LEU A 134 -1.75 -1.12 -15.37
C LEU A 134 -2.49 -0.70 -14.10
N GLY A 135 -1.96 -1.03 -12.92
CA GLY A 135 -2.65 -0.76 -11.65
C GLY A 135 -2.09 -1.56 -10.49
N ILE A 136 -2.85 -1.64 -9.39
CA ILE A 136 -2.42 -2.28 -8.14
C ILE A 136 -3.45 -3.35 -7.75
N GLY A 137 -2.96 -4.50 -7.29
CA GLY A 137 -3.80 -5.59 -6.76
C GLY A 137 -3.31 -6.08 -5.40
N LEU A 138 -4.25 -6.61 -4.62
CA LEU A 138 -3.98 -7.27 -3.33
C LEU A 138 -4.17 -8.78 -3.49
N TYR A 139 -3.13 -9.56 -3.22
CA TYR A 139 -3.10 -11.01 -3.39
C TYR A 139 -2.88 -11.67 -2.03
N ILE A 140 -4.00 -11.94 -1.34
CA ILE A 140 -4.00 -12.24 0.09
C ILE A 140 -3.29 -13.56 0.41
N ALA A 141 -3.52 -14.62 -0.36
CA ALA A 141 -2.87 -15.91 -0.12
C ALA A 141 -1.35 -15.80 -0.31
N GLU A 142 -0.95 -15.10 -1.37
CA GLU A 142 0.45 -14.92 -1.78
C GLU A 142 1.25 -14.02 -0.83
N SER A 143 0.57 -13.27 0.06
CA SER A 143 1.23 -12.50 1.12
C SER A 143 2.06 -13.37 2.09
N LYS A 144 1.77 -14.67 2.16
CA LYS A 144 2.52 -15.64 2.99
C LYS A 144 3.82 -16.13 2.34
N LEU A 145 4.05 -15.87 1.06
CA LEU A 145 5.24 -16.34 0.37
C LEU A 145 6.49 -15.59 0.84
N LYS A 146 7.57 -16.33 1.06
CA LYS A 146 8.84 -15.72 1.46
C LYS A 146 9.56 -15.10 0.27
N HIS A 147 10.18 -13.96 0.52
CA HIS A 147 11.04 -13.29 -0.45
C HIS A 147 12.39 -14.03 -0.62
N SER A 148 12.89 -14.09 -1.86
CA SER A 148 14.27 -14.45 -2.19
C SER A 148 14.69 -13.82 -3.52
N PHE A 149 15.89 -13.23 -3.61
CA PHE A 149 16.44 -12.76 -4.89
C PHE A 149 16.72 -13.92 -5.86
N SER A 150 17.11 -15.07 -5.33
CA SER A 150 17.33 -16.32 -6.08
C SER A 150 16.10 -17.22 -6.04
N SER A 151 14.92 -16.61 -6.11
CA SER A 151 13.62 -17.26 -6.05
C SER A 151 13.53 -18.48 -6.98
N ASN A 152 12.77 -19.50 -6.56
CA ASN A 152 12.45 -20.66 -7.38
C ASN A 152 11.23 -20.46 -8.28
N THR A 153 10.64 -19.26 -8.27
CA THR A 153 9.51 -18.90 -9.12
C THR A 153 9.77 -17.61 -9.90
N THR A 154 9.04 -17.45 -10.99
CA THR A 154 8.87 -16.18 -11.70
C THR A 154 7.41 -15.76 -11.61
N THR A 155 7.18 -14.45 -11.58
CA THR A 155 5.87 -13.84 -11.36
C THR A 155 5.48 -13.02 -12.58
N SER A 156 4.24 -13.21 -13.03
CA SER A 156 3.64 -12.51 -14.16
C SER A 156 2.15 -12.28 -13.90
N PHE A 157 1.46 -11.56 -14.79
CA PHE A 157 0.03 -11.32 -14.68
C PHE A 157 -0.70 -11.76 -15.95
N ASN A 158 -1.90 -12.31 -15.79
CA ASN A 158 -2.87 -12.49 -16.87
C ASN A 158 -4.14 -11.69 -16.50
N GLY A 159 -4.24 -10.48 -17.01
CA GLY A 159 -5.18 -9.48 -16.51
C GLY A 159 -4.91 -9.19 -15.03
N SER A 160 -5.92 -9.36 -14.16
CA SER A 160 -5.79 -9.19 -12.71
C SER A 160 -5.40 -10.48 -11.97
N LYS A 161 -5.07 -11.56 -12.67
CA LYS A 161 -4.63 -12.82 -12.05
C LYS A 161 -3.13 -12.83 -11.93
N LEU A 162 -2.62 -12.97 -10.70
CA LEU A 162 -1.22 -13.25 -10.44
C LEU A 162 -0.90 -14.67 -10.88
N VAL A 163 0.15 -14.83 -11.69
CA VAL A 163 0.58 -16.11 -12.24
C VAL A 163 2.04 -16.34 -11.85
N MET A 164 2.25 -17.36 -11.02
CA MET A 164 3.58 -17.83 -10.64
C MET A 164 3.93 -19.11 -11.40
N ARG A 165 5.15 -19.18 -11.92
CA ARG A 165 5.68 -20.37 -12.60
C ARG A 165 7.02 -20.76 -11.98
N ALA A 166 7.32 -22.05 -11.92
CA ALA A 166 8.63 -22.51 -11.50
C ALA A 166 9.70 -21.96 -12.47
N ALA A 167 10.71 -21.29 -11.91
CA ALA A 167 11.88 -20.80 -12.66
C ALA A 167 13.03 -21.83 -12.67
N LYS A 168 12.98 -22.79 -11.74
CA LYS A 168 13.89 -23.92 -11.60
C LYS A 168 13.14 -25.11 -10.99
N PRO A 169 13.66 -26.35 -11.07
CA PRO A 169 13.02 -27.50 -10.43
C PRO A 169 12.80 -27.25 -8.94
N ILE A 170 11.58 -27.53 -8.46
CA ILE A 170 11.18 -27.40 -7.05
C ILE A 170 10.85 -28.81 -6.55
N LYS A 171 11.54 -29.27 -5.49
CA LYS A 171 11.28 -30.60 -4.93
C LYS A 171 10.03 -30.57 -4.04
N SER A 172 9.39 -31.73 -3.87
CA SER A 172 8.31 -31.87 -2.89
C SER A 172 8.81 -31.49 -1.49
N GLY A 173 8.07 -30.63 -0.80
CA GLY A 173 8.45 -30.08 0.51
C GLY A 173 9.45 -28.92 0.46
N GLU A 174 9.99 -28.57 -0.71
CA GLU A 174 10.82 -27.37 -0.85
C GLU A 174 9.95 -26.12 -0.75
N GLN A 175 10.42 -25.13 0.00
CA GLN A 175 9.71 -23.87 0.17
C GLN A 175 9.65 -23.09 -1.15
N ILE A 176 8.44 -22.70 -1.54
CA ILE A 176 8.23 -21.74 -2.63
C ILE A 176 8.64 -20.35 -2.15
N THR A 177 9.48 -19.69 -2.93
CA THR A 177 9.96 -18.33 -2.69
C THR A 177 9.66 -17.45 -3.88
N VAL A 178 9.49 -16.15 -3.68
CA VAL A 178 9.14 -15.18 -4.73
C VAL A 178 10.09 -13.98 -4.74
N ASN A 179 10.35 -13.43 -5.92
CA ASN A 179 10.97 -12.12 -6.05
C ASN A 179 9.92 -11.10 -6.54
N VAL A 180 9.33 -10.36 -5.60
CA VAL A 180 8.30 -9.33 -5.88
C VAL A 180 8.85 -7.91 -5.80
N GLU A 181 10.17 -7.74 -5.72
CA GLU A 181 10.81 -6.45 -5.44
C GLU A 181 10.44 -5.36 -6.47
N LEU A 182 10.40 -5.72 -7.75
CA LEU A 182 10.00 -4.81 -8.82
C LEU A 182 8.49 -4.55 -8.86
N LEU A 183 7.71 -5.42 -8.24
CA LEU A 183 6.24 -5.34 -8.20
C LEU A 183 5.75 -4.54 -6.99
N LYS A 184 6.59 -4.35 -5.95
CA LYS A 184 6.21 -3.57 -4.78
C LYS A 184 5.98 -2.11 -5.14
N ILE A 185 5.13 -1.47 -4.35
CA ILE A 185 4.94 -0.02 -4.36
C ILE A 185 6.18 0.60 -3.74
N LYS A 186 7.16 0.95 -4.58
CA LYS A 186 8.35 1.69 -4.17
C LYS A 186 8.02 3.17 -3.96
N LYS A 187 8.64 3.79 -2.95
CA LYS A 187 8.75 5.26 -2.83
C LYS A 187 9.25 5.81 -4.18
N SER A 188 8.70 6.91 -4.66
CA SER A 188 9.28 7.61 -5.81
C SER A 188 10.71 8.04 -5.46
N LEU A 189 11.60 8.03 -6.46
CA LEU A 189 13.03 8.35 -6.34
C LEU A 189 13.30 9.77 -5.79
N GLU A 190 12.28 10.64 -5.72
CA GLU A 190 12.38 12.03 -5.29
C GLU A 190 12.41 12.20 -3.76
N TRP A 191 12.12 11.14 -2.99
CA TRP A 191 12.00 11.20 -1.52
C TRP A 191 12.92 10.22 -0.77
N ASP A 192 14.03 9.82 -1.40
CA ASP A 192 15.02 8.93 -0.82
C ASP A 192 15.96 9.67 0.15
N ILE A 193 15.70 9.55 1.46
CA ILE A 193 16.73 9.19 2.44
C ILE A 193 16.06 8.20 3.40
N GLU A 194 16.60 6.98 3.45
CA GLU A 194 16.19 5.84 4.28
C GLU A 194 14.88 5.10 3.93
N SER A 195 15.00 3.93 3.28
CA SER A 195 14.01 2.86 3.43
C SER A 195 14.65 1.57 3.96
N LYS A 196 14.41 1.32 5.24
CA LYS A 196 14.54 0.00 5.88
C LYS A 196 13.23 -0.75 5.69
N MET A 197 13.12 -1.61 4.69
CA MET A 197 11.96 -2.50 4.54
C MET A 197 12.30 -3.94 4.14
N PHE A 198 13.40 -4.48 4.68
CA PHE A 198 13.65 -5.92 4.69
C PHE A 198 14.43 -6.33 5.95
N HIS A 199 13.72 -6.59 7.05
CA HIS A 199 14.37 -7.03 8.30
C HIS A 199 14.75 -8.53 8.32
N ASN A 200 14.28 -9.34 7.35
CA ASN A 200 14.50 -10.80 7.35
C ASN A 200 15.21 -11.36 6.11
N CYS A 201 15.76 -10.50 5.22
CA CYS A 201 16.57 -10.95 4.09
C CYS A 201 17.91 -10.23 4.08
N GLU A 202 18.98 -10.93 4.46
CA GLU A 202 20.35 -10.39 4.51
C GLU A 202 20.80 -9.83 3.15
N GLN A 203 20.32 -10.42 2.05
CA GLN A 203 20.68 -10.00 0.70
C GLN A 203 20.05 -8.65 0.33
N CYS A 204 18.87 -8.31 0.86
CA CYS A 204 18.27 -6.98 0.70
C CYS A 204 19.03 -5.91 1.50
N ILE A 205 19.54 -6.28 2.68
CA ILE A 205 20.31 -5.39 3.55
C ILE A 205 21.63 -4.98 2.86
N LEU A 206 22.28 -5.91 2.16
CA LEU A 206 23.55 -5.65 1.47
C LEU A 206 23.40 -4.70 0.27
N VAL A 207 22.30 -4.80 -0.47
CA VAL A 207 22.02 -3.89 -1.59
C VAL A 207 21.73 -2.47 -1.09
N ASN A 208 21.03 -2.33 0.04
CA ASN A 208 20.72 -1.02 0.64
C ASN A 208 21.91 -0.36 1.37
N ARG A 209 22.88 -1.14 1.88
CA ARG A 209 24.07 -0.61 2.59
C ARG A 209 25.05 0.16 1.71
N ALA A 210 24.99 0.02 0.40
CA ALA A 210 25.89 0.74 -0.50
C ALA A 210 25.62 2.26 -0.55
N HIS A 211 24.51 2.76 0.03
CA HIS A 211 24.05 4.14 -0.19
C HIS A 211 23.96 5.07 1.03
N SER A 212 24.10 4.65 2.29
CA SER A 212 23.80 5.60 3.40
C SER A 212 24.38 5.26 4.78
N TYR A 213 25.70 5.34 4.97
CA TYR A 213 26.30 5.27 6.33
C TYR A 213 27.21 6.46 6.69
N GLY A 214 27.58 7.31 5.72
CA GLY A 214 28.51 8.42 5.93
C GLY A 214 27.90 9.70 6.51
N GLU A 215 26.59 9.91 6.36
CA GLU A 215 25.97 11.24 6.62
C GLU A 215 25.17 11.32 7.94
N LEU A 216 24.76 10.19 8.53
CA LEU A 216 23.83 10.15 9.66
C LEU A 216 24.47 10.27 11.06
N LEU A 217 25.78 10.09 11.18
CA LEU A 217 26.49 10.25 12.47
C LEU A 217 26.56 11.71 12.96
N LYS A 218 26.00 12.67 12.23
CA LYS A 218 25.98 14.09 12.62
C LYS A 218 24.69 14.55 13.32
N LEU A 219 23.62 13.74 13.36
CA LEU A 219 22.29 14.23 13.77
C LEU A 219 21.70 13.54 15.03
N ASP A 220 22.33 12.50 15.57
CA ASP A 220 21.80 11.66 16.67
C ASP A 220 21.86 12.27 18.08
N SER A 221 21.99 13.60 18.22
CA SER A 221 22.18 14.22 19.54
C SER A 221 20.90 14.78 20.18
N GLN A 222 19.74 14.73 19.53
CA GLN A 222 18.55 15.41 20.05
C GLN A 222 17.25 14.67 19.66
N MET A 223 16.66 13.94 20.62
CA MET A 223 15.26 14.07 21.08
C MET A 223 14.65 12.75 21.59
N ASN A 224 13.96 12.85 22.73
CA ASN A 224 13.26 11.79 23.48
C ASN A 224 11.72 11.92 23.29
N PRO A 225 10.91 10.87 23.55
CA PRO A 225 9.56 10.69 22.97
C PRO A 225 8.41 11.12 23.89
N ILE A 226 7.27 11.58 23.33
CA ILE A 226 6.02 11.84 24.07
C ILE A 226 4.76 11.29 23.36
N ASN A 227 3.86 10.79 24.21
CA ASN A 227 2.58 10.08 24.03
C ASN A 227 1.48 10.78 23.21
N VAL A 228 0.58 9.95 22.66
CA VAL A 228 -0.57 10.28 21.78
C VAL A 228 -1.90 10.19 22.53
N LEU A 229 -2.82 11.17 22.36
CA LEU A 229 -4.27 10.95 22.41
C LEU A 229 -5.11 12.07 21.75
N ASN A 230 -6.13 11.68 20.99
CA ASN A 230 -7.41 12.31 20.57
C ASN A 230 -7.70 13.83 20.71
N ASN A 231 -7.51 14.59 19.61
CA ASN A 231 -8.44 15.63 19.13
C ASN A 231 -8.01 16.20 17.76
N LEU A 232 -8.96 16.71 16.94
CA LEU A 232 -8.67 17.31 15.62
C LEU A 232 -7.72 18.53 15.70
N ASN A 233 -7.76 19.29 16.80
CA ASN A 233 -6.81 20.37 17.05
C ASN A 233 -5.41 19.85 17.48
N GLU A 234 -5.34 18.66 18.07
CA GLU A 234 -4.07 18.03 18.40
C GLU A 234 -3.42 17.37 17.19
N MET A 235 -4.17 16.91 16.17
CA MET A 235 -3.55 16.46 14.91
C MET A 235 -2.85 17.60 14.16
N ASN A 236 -3.44 18.80 14.17
CA ASN A 236 -2.79 20.00 13.63
C ASN A 236 -1.55 20.37 14.45
N ASN A 237 -1.62 20.32 15.78
CA ASN A 237 -0.45 20.52 16.63
C ASN A 237 0.60 19.42 16.44
N ILE A 238 0.23 18.14 16.28
CA ILE A 238 1.15 17.03 16.01
C ILE A 238 1.83 17.26 14.65
N CYS A 239 1.09 17.66 13.62
CA CYS A 239 1.69 18.00 12.33
C CYS A 239 2.64 19.21 12.42
N GLU A 240 2.30 20.25 13.18
CA GLU A 240 3.18 21.41 13.42
C GLU A 240 4.41 21.07 14.28
N THR A 241 4.25 20.17 15.26
CA THR A 241 5.30 19.77 16.22
C THR A 241 6.26 18.73 15.63
N PHE A 242 5.79 17.80 14.77
CA PHE A 242 6.61 16.74 14.17
C PHE A 242 7.26 17.14 12.85
N PHE A 243 6.61 17.97 12.02
CA PHE A 243 7.12 18.30 10.68
C PHE A 243 7.72 19.71 10.57
N GLY A 244 7.63 20.52 11.63
CA GLY A 244 8.10 21.89 11.66
C GLY A 244 7.31 22.82 10.73
N SER A 245 7.24 24.09 11.08
CA SER A 245 6.51 25.15 10.35
C SER A 245 6.97 25.35 8.88
N HIS A 246 8.04 24.69 8.45
CA HIS A 246 8.59 24.83 7.10
C HIS A 246 7.95 23.92 6.05
N VAL A 247 7.39 22.75 6.40
CA VAL A 247 6.75 21.87 5.41
C VAL A 247 5.38 22.41 5.00
N PHE A 248 4.64 23.00 5.95
CA PHE A 248 3.31 23.57 5.71
C PHE A 248 3.32 24.83 4.81
N ASN A 249 4.41 25.60 4.84
CA ASN A 249 4.55 26.83 4.06
C ASN A 249 4.93 26.60 2.59
N LYS A 250 5.38 25.39 2.22
CA LYS A 250 5.75 25.07 0.84
C LYS A 250 4.54 24.73 -0.04
N TYR A 251 3.44 24.27 0.56
CA TYR A 251 2.23 23.83 -0.14
C TYR A 251 1.06 24.82 -0.10
N ASN A 252 1.18 25.93 0.66
CA ASN A 252 0.19 27.02 0.70
C ASN A 252 0.60 28.27 -0.13
N ARG A 253 1.57 28.13 -1.05
CA ARG A 253 1.85 29.16 -2.04
C ARG A 253 1.45 28.68 -3.43
N ASN A 254 0.30 29.24 -3.84
CA ASN A 254 -0.37 29.25 -5.15
C ASN A 254 -1.37 28.12 -5.39
#